data_AF-A0A497NLU6-F1
#
_entry.id   AF-A0A497NLU6-F1
#
_cell.length_a   1.000
_cell.length_b   1.000
_cell.length_c   1.000
_cell.angle_alpha   90.00
_cell.angle_beta   90.00
_cell.angle_gamma   90.00
#
_symmetry.space_group_name_H-M   'P 1'
#
loop_
_entity.id
_entity.type
_entity.pdbx_description
1 polymer ?
#
loop_
_entity_poly.entity_id
_entity_poly.type
_entity_poly.pdbx_seq_one_letter_code
_entity_poly.pdbx_strand_id
1 'polypeptide(L)'
;MAKKNKKKNGGGKSIMRTIFKWLRVGSFFVGGASYGLRAYSEPRNQLLGGIAAYAGIENVNDPKFNWSVLAEAWTPFLAVTAMTYAVQKLGGILRRM
;
A
#
# COMPACT_ATOMS: atom_id res chain seq x y z
N MET A 1 -24.42 25.80 -36.57
CA MET A 1 -23.49 25.86 -35.41
C MET A 1 -23.12 24.44 -34.99
N ALA A 2 -21.92 23.96 -35.33
CA ALA A 2 -21.49 22.59 -35.03
C ALA A 2 -20.78 22.52 -33.66
N LYS A 3 -21.41 21.86 -32.66
CA LYS A 3 -20.77 21.52 -31.38
C LYS A 3 -19.71 20.44 -31.63
N LYS A 4 -18.43 20.84 -31.67
CA LYS A 4 -17.28 19.91 -31.61
C LYS A 4 -17.26 19.22 -30.24
N ASN A 5 -17.77 17.99 -30.18
CA ASN A 5 -17.59 17.10 -29.04
C ASN A 5 -16.10 16.72 -28.93
N LYS A 6 -15.37 17.38 -28.03
CA LYS A 6 -13.99 17.03 -27.66
C LYS A 6 -14.03 15.66 -26.96
N LYS A 7 -13.73 14.59 -27.70
CA LYS A 7 -13.43 13.26 -27.16
C LYS A 7 -12.28 13.42 -26.15
N LYS A 8 -12.57 13.27 -24.85
CA LYS A 8 -11.57 13.22 -23.79
C LYS A 8 -10.75 11.92 -23.92
N ASN A 9 -9.74 11.93 -24.78
CA ASN A 9 -8.72 10.87 -24.86
C ASN A 9 -7.77 10.95 -23.65
N GLY A 10 -8.28 10.66 -22.45
CA GLY A 10 -7.53 10.69 -21.18
C GLY A 10 -7.43 9.35 -20.43
N GLY A 11 -7.86 8.24 -21.04
CA GLY A 11 -8.07 6.96 -20.34
C GLY A 11 -6.81 6.31 -19.74
N GLY A 12 -5.68 6.32 -20.47
CA GLY A 12 -4.47 5.58 -20.04
C GLY A 12 -3.78 6.13 -18.78
N LYS A 13 -3.73 7.46 -18.61
CA LYS A 13 -3.18 8.09 -17.39
C LYS A 13 -4.06 7.84 -16.16
N SER A 14 -5.37 7.66 -16.35
CA SER A 14 -6.31 7.39 -15.26
C SER A 14 -6.15 5.97 -14.74
N ILE A 15 -6.06 4.98 -15.63
CA ILE A 15 -5.98 3.55 -15.28
C ILE A 15 -4.69 3.24 -14.50
N MET A 16 -3.53 3.72 -14.97
CA MET A 16 -2.25 3.46 -14.29
C MET A 16 -2.20 4.08 -12.88
N ARG A 17 -2.80 5.27 -12.71
CA ARG A 17 -2.92 5.93 -11.41
C ARG A 17 -3.85 5.16 -10.47
N THR A 18 -4.92 4.58 -11.00
CA THR A 18 -5.83 3.70 -10.26
C THR A 18 -5.14 2.41 -9.84
N ILE A 19 -4.39 1.76 -10.74
CA ILE A 19 -3.60 0.55 -10.41
C ILE A 19 -2.62 0.84 -9.28
N PHE A 20 -1.84 1.92 -9.36
CA PHE A 20 -0.88 2.25 -8.29
C PHE A 20 -1.54 2.62 -6.97
N LYS A 21 -2.73 3.24 -6.99
CA LYS A 21 -3.52 3.45 -5.77
C LYS A 21 -3.90 2.11 -5.14
N TRP A 22 -4.46 1.18 -5.92
CA TRP A 22 -4.82 -0.14 -5.41
C TRP A 22 -3.63 -0.97 -4.97
N LEU A 23 -2.48 -0.84 -5.64
CA LEU A 23 -1.24 -1.51 -5.23
C LEU A 23 -0.76 -1.00 -3.87
N ARG A 24 -0.77 0.33 -3.65
CA ARG A 24 -0.42 0.93 -2.36
C ARG A 24 -1.40 0.51 -1.26
N VAL A 25 -2.70 0.59 -1.52
CA VAL A 25 -3.73 0.17 -0.56
C VAL A 25 -3.58 -1.32 -0.23
N GLY A 26 -3.44 -2.17 -1.24
CA GLY A 26 -3.21 -3.61 -1.06
C GLY A 26 -1.95 -3.90 -0.24
N SER A 27 -0.83 -3.22 -0.51
CA SER A 27 0.41 -3.38 0.25
C SER A 27 0.27 -2.97 1.72
N PHE A 28 -0.60 -2.00 2.02
CA PHE A 28 -0.96 -1.64 3.40
C PHE A 28 -1.83 -2.70 4.08
N PHE A 29 -2.56 -3.54 3.34
CA PHE A 29 -3.22 -4.68 3.99
C PHE A 29 -2.26 -5.86 4.18
N VAL A 30 -1.32 -6.06 3.25
CA VAL A 30 -0.36 -7.17 3.30
C VAL A 30 0.52 -7.13 4.53
N GLY A 31 1.09 -5.98 4.90
CA GLY A 31 1.98 -5.87 6.07
C GLY A 31 1.33 -6.36 7.37
N GLY A 32 0.24 -5.71 7.78
CA GLY A 32 -0.51 -6.07 8.98
C GLY A 32 -1.14 -7.46 8.90
N ALA A 33 -1.69 -7.88 7.75
CA ALA A 33 -2.28 -9.21 7.63
C ALA A 33 -1.22 -10.32 7.76
N SER A 34 -0.03 -10.12 7.19
CA SER A 34 1.07 -11.09 7.30
C SER A 34 1.53 -11.26 8.73
N TYR A 35 1.61 -10.15 9.47
CA TYR A 35 1.96 -10.17 10.89
C TYR A 35 0.88 -10.87 11.72
N GLY A 36 -0.39 -10.48 11.55
CA GLY A 36 -1.52 -11.07 12.24
C GLY A 36 -1.62 -12.59 12.02
N LEU A 37 -1.50 -13.03 10.77
CA LEU A 37 -1.51 -14.45 10.39
C LEU A 37 -0.35 -15.26 10.99
N ARG A 38 0.83 -14.64 11.16
CA ARG A 38 2.00 -15.30 11.75
C ARG A 38 1.94 -15.35 13.27
N ALA A 39 1.44 -14.30 13.90
CA ALA A 39 1.45 -14.13 15.35
C ALA A 39 0.27 -14.81 16.05
N TYR A 40 -0.86 -15.04 15.35
CA TYR A 40 -2.09 -15.51 15.96
C TYR A 40 -2.79 -16.61 15.15
N SER A 41 -3.29 -17.64 15.85
CA SER A 41 -4.07 -18.74 15.26
C SER A 41 -5.56 -18.41 15.10
N GLU A 42 -6.12 -17.59 15.98
CA GLU A 42 -7.54 -17.22 15.94
C GLU A 42 -7.79 -16.02 15.01
N PRO A 43 -8.80 -16.06 14.13
CA PRO A 43 -9.04 -15.01 13.13
C PRO A 43 -9.34 -13.63 13.74
N ARG A 44 -9.96 -13.57 14.92
CA ARG A 44 -10.18 -12.31 15.65
C ARG A 44 -8.86 -11.68 16.11
N ASN A 45 -7.96 -12.51 16.64
CA ASN A 45 -6.66 -12.05 17.14
C ASN A 45 -5.68 -11.78 15.99
N GLN A 46 -5.85 -12.43 14.84
CA GLN A 46 -5.13 -12.08 13.61
C GLN A 46 -5.45 -10.65 13.16
N LEU A 47 -6.73 -10.27 13.17
CA LEU A 47 -7.14 -8.92 12.79
C LEU A 47 -6.58 -7.88 13.78
N LEU A 48 -6.76 -8.13 15.08
CA LEU A 48 -6.25 -7.23 16.13
C LEU A 48 -4.73 -7.16 16.13
N GLY A 49 -4.05 -8.28 15.97
CA GLY A 49 -2.59 -8.37 15.85
C GLY A 49 -2.05 -7.63 14.64
N GLY A 50 -2.74 -7.72 13.50
CA GLY A 50 -2.36 -6.98 12.30
C GLY A 50 -2.52 -5.47 12.44
N ILE A 51 -3.56 -5.00 13.14
CA ILE A 51 -3.74 -3.57 13.46
C ILE A 51 -2.71 -3.13 14.52
N ALA A 52 -2.48 -3.95 15.53
CA ALA A 52 -1.49 -3.71 16.59
C ALA A 52 -0.07 -3.59 16.03
N ALA A 53 0.28 -4.38 15.01
CA ALA A 53 1.56 -4.30 14.31
C ALA A 53 1.81 -2.91 13.69
N TYR A 54 0.76 -2.25 13.17
CA TYR A 54 0.86 -0.88 12.65
C TYR A 54 1.09 0.18 13.74
N ALA A 55 0.76 -0.14 14.99
CA ALA A 55 1.11 0.64 16.16
C ALA A 55 2.46 0.22 16.78
N GLY A 56 3.15 -0.77 16.20
CA GLY A 56 4.39 -1.34 16.74
C GLY A 56 4.17 -2.22 17.96
N ILE A 57 2.96 -2.73 18.19
CA ILE A 57 2.65 -3.59 19.31
C ILE A 57 2.89 -5.05 18.89
N GLU A 58 3.81 -5.71 19.58
CA GLU A 58 4.21 -7.09 19.29
C GLU A 58 3.15 -8.11 19.75
N ASN A 59 2.49 -7.84 20.88
CA ASN A 59 1.49 -8.74 21.41
C ASN A 59 0.26 -8.01 21.93
N VAL A 60 -0.93 -8.37 21.46
CA VAL A 60 -2.19 -7.72 21.84
C VAL A 60 -2.57 -8.03 23.30
N ASN A 61 -2.17 -9.20 23.81
CA ASN A 61 -2.48 -9.61 25.18
C ASN A 61 -1.47 -9.08 26.22
N ASP A 62 -0.25 -8.77 25.79
CA ASP A 62 0.79 -8.11 26.60
C ASP A 62 1.44 -7.01 25.74
N PRO A 63 0.84 -5.81 25.70
CA PRO A 63 1.20 -4.76 24.76
C PRO A 63 2.60 -4.22 25.04
N LYS A 64 3.56 -4.71 24.27
CA LYS A 64 4.94 -4.22 24.23
C LYS A 64 5.23 -3.57 22.89
N PHE A 65 5.76 -2.36 22.99
CA PHE A 65 6.22 -1.63 21.81
C PHE A 65 7.53 -2.21 21.29
N ASN A 66 7.55 -2.54 20.01
CA ASN A 66 8.69 -3.07 19.31
C ASN A 66 8.86 -2.35 17.97
N TRP A 67 9.97 -1.64 17.82
CA TRP A 67 10.27 -0.90 16.61
C TRP A 67 10.41 -1.79 15.38
N SER A 68 10.92 -3.02 15.56
CA SER A 68 11.07 -3.98 14.47
C SER A 68 9.71 -4.42 13.91
N VAL A 69 8.72 -4.63 14.78
CA VAL A 69 7.35 -4.97 14.38
C VAL A 69 6.72 -3.84 13.58
N LEU A 70 6.89 -2.60 14.05
CA LEU A 70 6.42 -1.41 13.32
C LEU A 70 7.06 -1.34 11.93
N ALA A 71 8.39 -1.49 11.86
CA ALA A 71 9.12 -1.44 10.60
C ALA A 71 8.64 -2.55 9.64
N GLU A 72 8.49 -3.79 10.12
CA GLU A 72 8.03 -4.92 9.30
C GLU A 72 6.61 -4.69 8.75
N ALA A 73 5.68 -4.20 9.57
CA ALA A 73 4.31 -3.91 9.15
C ALA A 73 4.25 -2.80 8.08
N TRP A 74 5.07 -1.75 8.21
CA TRP A 74 5.11 -0.63 7.27
C TRP A 74 5.95 -0.89 6.02
N THR A 75 6.88 -1.84 6.05
CA THR A 75 7.84 -2.11 4.96
C THR A 75 7.18 -2.35 3.61
N PRO A 76 6.14 -3.21 3.47
CA PRO A 76 5.49 -3.45 2.18
C PRO A 76 4.90 -2.17 1.58
N PHE A 77 4.27 -1.33 2.41
CA PHE A 77 3.69 -0.07 1.98
C PHE A 77 4.76 0.93 1.53
N LEU A 78 5.85 1.04 2.28
CA LEU A 78 6.96 1.93 1.94
C LEU A 78 7.67 1.48 0.66
N ALA A 79 7.90 0.17 0.49
CA ALA A 79 8.51 -0.40 -0.70
C ALA A 79 7.67 -0.13 -1.96
N VAL A 80 6.35 -0.38 -1.88
CA VAL A 80 5.43 -0.09 -2.99
C VAL A 80 5.33 1.40 -3.26
N THR A 81 5.30 2.23 -2.21
CA THR A 81 5.28 3.68 -2.37
C THR A 81 6.54 4.18 -3.08
N ALA A 82 7.72 3.72 -2.68
CA ALA A 82 8.99 4.04 -3.34
C ALA A 82 8.99 3.59 -4.80
N MET A 83 8.57 2.36 -5.08
CA MET A 83 8.53 1.80 -6.44
C MET A 83 7.56 2.58 -7.35
N THR A 84 6.38 2.92 -6.83
CA THR A 84 5.41 3.71 -7.59
C THR A 84 5.89 5.12 -7.89
N TYR A 85 6.65 5.75 -6.99
CA TYR A 85 7.33 7.02 -7.27
C TYR A 85 8.45 6.88 -8.31
N ALA A 86 9.27 5.84 -8.20
CA ALA A 86 10.34 5.56 -9.15
C ALA A 86 9.79 5.35 -10.57
N VAL A 87 8.73 4.55 -10.72
CA VAL A 87 8.08 4.29 -12.02
C VAL A 87 7.50 5.58 -12.61
N GLN A 88 6.88 6.44 -11.79
CA GLN A 88 6.38 7.73 -12.27
C GLN A 88 7.49 8.65 -12.76
N LYS A 89 8.63 8.69 -12.05
CA LYS A 89 9.79 9.51 -12.42
C LYS A 89 10.45 9.00 -13.71
N LEU A 90 10.66 7.69 -13.82
CA LEU A 90 11.21 7.04 -15.02
C LEU A 90 10.28 7.21 -16.23
N GLY A 91 8.98 6.99 -16.07
CA GLY A 91 8.00 7.23 -17.13
C GLY A 91 7.90 8.69 -17.56
N GLY A 92 8.21 9.64 -16.67
CA GLY A 92 8.33 11.06 -17.00
C GLY A 92 9.57 11.39 -17.83
N ILE A 93 10.71 10.75 -17.54
CA ILE A 93 11.96 10.90 -18.29
C ILE A 93 11.83 10.27 -19.68
N LEU A 94 11.32 9.05 -19.78
CA LEU A 94 11.07 8.34 -21.05
C LEU A 94 10.11 9.08 -21.98
N ARG A 95 9.22 9.91 -21.45
CA ARG A 95 8.28 10.73 -22.24
C ARG A 95 8.89 12.05 -22.73
N ARG A 96 10.07 12.42 -22.21
CA ARG A 96 10.80 13.65 -22.57
C ARG A 96 11.95 13.38 -23.54
N MET A 97 12.41 12.14 -23.66
CA MET A 97 13.24 11.67 -24.78
C MET A 97 12.36 11.38 -25.99
#